data_AF-A0A7Y4TZ29-F1
#
_entry.id   AF-A0A7Y4TZ29-F1
#
_cell.length_a   1.000
_cell.length_b   1.000
_cell.length_c   1.000
_cell.angle_alpha   90.00
_cell.angle_beta   90.00
_cell.angle_gamma   90.00
#
_symmetry.space_group_name_H-M   'P 1'
#
loop_
_entity.id
_entity.type
_entity.pdbx_description
1 polymer ?
#
loop_
_entity_poly.entity_id
_entity_poly.type
_entity_poly.pdbx_seq_one_letter_code
_entity_poly.pdbx_strand_id
1 'polypeptide(L)' 'MKGTAIALLIVSAYWLSHGMEILSTDTQTGAGRIGLALLLLPVAKYLWGKEIGGKKLE' A
#
# COMPACT_ATOMS: atom_id res chain seq x y z
N MET A 1 8.11 -14.12 -2.98
CA MET A 1 7.07 -13.06 -3.07
C MET A 1 7.29 -11.91 -2.07
N LYS A 2 8.23 -11.99 -1.12
CA LYS A 2 8.60 -10.88 -0.21
C LYS A 2 9.02 -9.63 -0.97
N GLY A 3 9.76 -9.79 -2.07
CA GLY A 3 10.13 -8.66 -2.95
C GLY A 3 8.91 -7.90 -3.49
N THR A 4 7.84 -8.61 -3.86
CA THR A 4 6.58 -8.00 -4.33
C THR A 4 5.86 -7.26 -3.20
N ALA A 5 5.83 -7.84 -1.99
CA ALA A 5 5.25 -7.18 -0.81
C ALA A 5 6.03 -5.92 -0.42
N ILE A 6 7.36 -5.95 -0.48
CA ILE A 6 8.22 -4.79 -0.22
C ILE A 6 7.99 -3.71 -1.27
N ALA A 7 7.94 -4.08 -2.56
CA ALA A 7 7.64 -3.13 -3.63
C ALA A 7 6.28 -2.45 -3.42
N LEU A 8 5.26 -3.19 -2.99
CA LEU A 8 3.95 -2.63 -2.67
C LEU A 8 3.98 -1.67 -1.48
N LEU A 9 4.77 -1.96 -0.44
CA LEU A 9 4.96 -1.04 0.69
C LEU A 9 5.65 0.26 0.26
N ILE A 10 6.67 0.17 -0.60
CA ILE A 10 7.37 1.35 -1.14
C ILE A 10 6.42 2.21 -1.96
N VAL A 11 5.63 1.59 -2.84
CA VAL A 11 4.62 2.30 -3.64
C VAL A 11 3.56 2.93 -2.74
N SER A 12 3.04 2.21 -1.75
CA SER A 12 2.09 2.76 -0.77
C SER A 12 2.68 3.98 -0.05
N ALA A 13 3.92 3.91 0.43
CA ALA A 13 4.59 5.02 1.11
C ALA A 13 4.76 6.25 0.19
N TYR A 14 5.15 6.03 -1.07
CA TYR A 14 5.27 7.11 -2.05
C TYR A 14 3.93 7.81 -2.30
N TRP A 15 2.85 7.05 -2.49
CA TRP A 15 1.51 7.60 -2.72
C TRP A 15 0.95 8.30 -1.48
N LEU A 16 1.29 7.85 -0.27
CA LEU A 16 0.96 8.54 0.98
C LEU A 16 1.66 9.90 1.08
N SER A 17 2.99 9.94 0.91
CA SER A 17 3.75 11.19 1.00
C SER A 17 3.30 12.20 -0.05
N HIS A 18 3.18 11.76 -1.31
CA HIS A 18 2.79 12.64 -2.41
C HIS A 18 1.30 13.00 -2.37
N GLY A 19 0.45 12.11 -1.84
CA GLY A 19 -0.96 12.38 -1.59
C GLY A 19 -1.16 13.43 -0.49
N MET A 20 -0.38 13.38 0.58
CA MET A 20 -0.38 14.38 1.66
C MET A 20 0.08 15.76 1.17
N GLU A 21 1.09 15.80 0.30
CA GLU A 21 1.56 17.03 -0.35
C GLU A 21 0.44 17.67 -1.18
N ILE A 22 -0.24 16.86 -2.00
CA ILE A 22 -1.34 17.32 -2.88
C ILE A 22 -2.61 17.64 -2.08
N LEU A 23 -2.85 16.99 -0.93
CA LEU A 23 -4.03 17.23 -0.11
C LEU A 23 -4.20 18.71 0.28
N SER A 24 -3.08 19.42 0.40
CA SER A 24 -3.03 20.86 0.70
C SER A 24 -3.50 21.76 -0.44
N THR A 25 -3.41 21.30 -1.69
CA THR A 25 -3.73 22.06 -2.91
C THR A 25 -4.99 21.55 -3.62
N ASP A 26 -5.21 20.25 -3.62
CA ASP A 26 -6.38 19.56 -4.16
C ASP A 26 -6.75 18.40 -3.23
N THR A 27 -7.73 18.65 -2.37
CA THR A 27 -8.18 17.70 -1.37
C THR A 27 -8.76 16.43 -1.98
N GLN A 28 -9.44 16.51 -3.14
CA GLN A 28 -10.08 15.35 -3.76
C GLN A 28 -9.02 14.41 -4.35
N THR A 29 -8.05 14.97 -5.08
CA THR A 29 -6.94 14.19 -5.65
C THR A 29 -6.02 13.66 -4.56
N GLY A 30 -5.68 14.48 -3.55
CA GLY A 30 -4.84 14.07 -2.42
C GLY A 30 -5.47 12.95 -1.59
N ALA A 31 -6.76 13.09 -1.23
CA ALA A 31 -7.48 12.06 -0.48
C ALA A 31 -7.64 10.77 -1.30
N GLY A 32 -7.85 10.85 -2.62
CA GLY A 32 -7.88 9.69 -3.50
C GLY A 32 -6.57 8.91 -3.50
N ARG A 33 -5.43 9.62 -3.55
CA ARG A 33 -4.09 9.01 -3.50
C ARG A 33 -3.78 8.39 -2.14
N ILE A 34 -4.13 9.07 -1.05
CA ILE A 34 -3.96 8.55 0.31
C ILE A 34 -4.85 7.32 0.53
N GLY A 35 -6.11 7.37 0.11
CA GLY A 35 -7.04 6.25 0.21
C GLY A 35 -6.53 5.02 -0.55
N LEU A 36 -6.03 5.21 -1.78
CA LEU A 36 -5.41 4.14 -2.55
C LEU A 36 -4.18 3.57 -1.85
N ALA A 37 -3.30 4.43 -1.32
CA ALA A 37 -2.11 4.01 -0.59
C ALA A 37 -2.44 3.15 0.64
N LEU A 38 -3.46 3.54 1.40
CA LEU A 38 -3.92 2.78 2.56
C LEU A 38 -4.51 1.41 2.20
N LEU A 39 -5.22 1.31 1.06
CA LEU A 39 -5.75 0.04 0.55
C LEU A 39 -4.66 -0.95 0.11
N LEU A 40 -3.45 -0.46 -0.22
CA LEU A 40 -2.32 -1.33 -0.57
C LEU A 40 -1.67 -2.00 0.66
N LEU A 41 -1.82 -1.43 1.86
CA LEU A 41 -1.22 -1.98 3.09
C LEU A 41 -1.75 -3.38 3.46
N PRO A 42 -3.08 -3.65 3.44
CA PRO A 42 -3.63 -5.00 3.62
C PRO A 42 -3.11 -5.99 2.57
N VAL A 43 -2.96 -5.57 1.32
CA VAL A 43 -2.48 -6.42 0.21
C VAL A 43 -1.02 -6.80 0.42
N ALA A 44 -0.18 -5.83 0.78
CA ALA A 44 1.21 -6.08 1.12
C ALA A 44 1.33 -7.03 2.33
N LYS A 45 0.52 -6.81 3.38
CA LYS A 45 0.45 -7.69 4.56
C LYS A 45 0.01 -9.11 4.19
N TYR A 46 -0.98 -9.25 3.32
CA TYR A 46 -1.46 -10.54 2.83
C TYR A 46 -0.36 -11.29 2.05
N LEU A 47 0.33 -10.61 1.13
CA LEU A 47 1.43 -11.20 0.36
C LEU A 47 2.63 -11.56 1.23
N TRP A 48 2.91 -10.75 2.25
CA TRP A 48 3.95 -11.04 3.25
C TRP A 48 3.57 -12.24 4.12
N GLY A 49 2.33 -12.30 4.62
CA GLY A 49 1.81 -13.39 5.45
C GLY A 49 1.69 -14.73 4.72
N LYS A 50 1.34 -14.70 3.43
CA LYS A 50 1.33 -15.87 2.54
C LYS A 50 2.70 -16.56 2.46
N GLU A 51 3.80 -15.83 2.69
CA GLU A 51 5.15 -16.41 2.72
C GLU A 51 5.67 -16.79 4.11
N ILE A 52 5.07 -16.28 5.19
CA ILE A 52 5.44 -16.66 6.56
C ILE A 52 4.63 -17.87 7.04
N GLY A 53 3.41 -18.06 6.52
CA GLY A 53 2.47 -19.03 7.04
C GLY A 53 2.60 -20.47 6.50
N GLY A 54 3.17 -20.70 5.32
CA GLY A 54 3.33 -22.04 4.71
C GLY A 54 2.04 -22.86 4.47
N LYS A 55 0.91 -22.52 5.09
CA LYS A 55 -0.39 -23.09 4.83
C LYS A 55 -0.96 -22.41 3.59
N LYS A 56 -0.91 -23.12 2.47
CA LYS A 56 -1.95 -22.99 1.44
C LYS A 56 -3.29 -22.97 2.17
N LEU A 57 -4.03 -21.88 1.99
CA LEU A 57 -5.47 -21.92 2.17
C LEU A 57 -5.97 -22.86 1.07
N GLU A 58 -6.09 -24.15 1.41
CA GLU A 58 -7.02 -25.08 0.76
C GLU A 58 -8.42 -24.87 1.32
#